data_AF-A0A6A7KKU5-F1
#
_entry.id   AF-A0A6A7KKU5-F1
#
_cell.length_a   1.000
_cell.length_b   1.000
_cell.length_c   1.000
_cell.angle_alpha   90.00
_cell.angle_beta   90.00
_cell.angle_gamma   90.00
#
_symmetry.space_group_name_H-M   'P 1'
#
loop_
_entity.id
_entity.type
_entity.pdbx_description
1 polymer ?
#
loop_
_entity_poly.entity_id
_entity_poly.type
_entity_poly.pdbx_seq_one_letter_code
_entity_poly.pdbx_strand_id
1 'polypeptide(L)'
;MDDFTWASFGIGILETAIGAALGFGLGLVAFHYQHKREKDTEANEAREAALSALNRVTQTAGLNIEALANLKLQIIEDIKPEVATMKEAVEAWYDADGAEREALFHEMRAISATLRSFYQTFTPLPIMPAPDFREFSLLTREMPVLTNYLHRAMSTMHEINEHIRERNSLVAGHAFENANGITAERFIYYSSMLSGLGEYLCQSVDNDLEFFRLTMEQVDRYMKANNEGANYLGFVLVDKAKQALPKENLFPALREQMVTFDKPTQTSSS
;
A
#
# COMPACT_ATOMS: atom_id res chain seq x y z
N MET A 1 11.04 87.02 -10.43
CA MET A 1 11.29 85.95 -11.42
C MET A 1 12.61 85.38 -11.01
N ASP A 2 12.59 84.25 -10.31
CA ASP A 2 13.82 83.63 -9.84
C ASP A 2 14.58 83.07 -11.05
N ASP A 3 15.87 83.41 -11.12
CA ASP A 3 16.74 83.10 -12.25
C ASP A 3 16.86 81.57 -12.44
N PHE A 4 16.26 81.06 -13.51
CA PHE A 4 16.46 79.70 -13.96
C PHE A 4 17.90 79.53 -14.44
N THR A 5 18.72 78.77 -13.70
CA THR A 5 20.07 78.41 -14.14
C THR A 5 20.10 76.95 -14.59
N TRP A 6 20.74 76.69 -15.74
CA TRP A 6 20.94 75.33 -16.25
C TRP A 6 21.69 74.42 -15.26
N ALA A 7 22.51 75.00 -14.39
CA ALA A 7 23.20 74.31 -13.31
C ALA A 7 22.24 73.82 -12.21
N SER A 8 21.32 74.67 -11.74
CA SER A 8 20.31 74.27 -10.74
C SER A 8 19.32 73.25 -11.30
N PHE A 9 18.97 73.35 -12.58
CA PHE A 9 18.14 72.35 -13.27
C PHE A 9 18.86 70.99 -13.42
N GLY A 10 20.15 70.99 -13.80
CA GLY A 10 20.94 69.77 -13.93
C GLY A 10 21.17 69.04 -12.61
N ILE A 11 21.38 69.78 -11.50
CA ILE A 11 21.50 69.21 -10.16
C ILE A 11 20.18 68.56 -9.72
N GLY A 12 19.04 69.22 -9.95
CA GLY A 12 17.72 68.65 -9.63
C GLY A 12 17.39 67.38 -10.41
N ILE A 13 17.79 67.29 -11.69
CA ILE A 13 17.66 66.05 -12.48
C ILE A 13 18.56 64.95 -11.92
N LEU A 14 19.80 65.27 -11.56
CA LEU A 14 20.75 64.30 -11.01
C LEU A 14 20.26 63.76 -9.65
N GLU A 15 19.77 64.62 -8.76
CA GLU A 15 19.19 64.23 -7.47
C GLU A 15 17.94 63.36 -7.64
N THR A 16 17.06 63.70 -8.59
CA THR A 16 15.88 62.90 -8.91
C THR A 16 16.27 61.55 -9.51
N ALA A 17 17.28 61.50 -10.38
CA ALA A 17 17.78 60.27 -10.98
C ALA A 17 18.46 59.35 -9.95
N ILE A 18 19.24 59.91 -9.03
CA ILE A 18 19.86 59.17 -7.91
C ILE A 18 18.79 58.66 -6.95
N GLY A 19 17.81 59.50 -6.59
CA GLY A 19 16.68 59.10 -5.73
C GLY A 19 15.83 58.00 -6.36
N ALA A 20 15.55 58.09 -7.67
CA ALA A 20 14.82 57.06 -8.41
C ALA A 20 15.62 55.76 -8.55
N ALA A 21 16.92 55.83 -8.84
CA ALA A 21 17.79 54.66 -8.93
C ALA A 21 17.95 53.94 -7.59
N LEU A 22 18.10 54.69 -6.49
CA LEU A 22 18.15 54.14 -5.13
C LEU A 22 16.79 53.54 -4.72
N GLY A 23 15.69 54.23 -4.99
CA GLY A 23 14.34 53.73 -4.71
C GLY A 23 14.01 52.46 -5.48
N PHE A 24 14.38 52.39 -6.76
CA PHE A 24 14.20 51.19 -7.59
C PHE A 24 15.11 50.04 -7.16
N GLY A 25 16.38 50.32 -6.86
CA GLY A 25 17.33 49.32 -6.35
C GLY A 25 16.88 48.70 -5.01
N LEU A 26 16.44 49.53 -4.07
CA LEU A 26 15.86 49.06 -2.80
C LEU A 26 14.56 48.28 -3.02
N GLY A 27 13.73 48.71 -3.97
CA GLY A 27 12.53 47.98 -4.38
C GLY A 27 12.84 46.58 -4.93
N LEU A 28 13.87 46.42 -5.77
CA LEU A 28 14.31 45.13 -6.29
C LEU A 28 14.86 44.21 -5.19
N VAL A 29 15.63 44.75 -4.25
CA VAL A 29 16.15 43.97 -3.11
C VAL A 29 15.01 43.53 -2.19
N ALA A 30 14.06 44.41 -1.89
CA ALA A 30 12.87 44.08 -1.10
C ALA A 30 12.01 43.03 -1.81
N PHE A 31 11.78 43.17 -3.13
CA PHE A 31 11.07 42.18 -3.93
C PHE A 31 11.79 40.83 -3.95
N HIS A 32 13.11 40.81 -4.12
CA HIS A 32 13.89 39.58 -4.09
C HIS A 32 13.79 38.89 -2.71
N TYR A 33 13.82 39.66 -1.63
CA TYR A 33 13.67 39.15 -0.28
C TYR A 33 12.25 38.62 -0.02
N GLN A 34 11.21 39.34 -0.43
CA GLN A 34 9.82 38.90 -0.33
C GLN A 34 9.58 37.62 -1.13
N HIS A 35 10.01 37.60 -2.38
CA HIS A 35 9.88 36.44 -3.25
C HIS A 35 10.67 35.22 -2.75
N LYS A 36 11.85 35.43 -2.15
CA LYS A 36 12.59 34.36 -1.48
C LYS A 36 11.81 33.82 -0.27
N ARG A 37 11.29 34.72 0.57
CA ARG A 37 10.50 34.33 1.76
C ARG A 37 9.21 33.61 1.39
N GLU A 38 8.51 34.04 0.34
CA GLU A 38 7.33 33.36 -0.19
C GLU A 38 7.69 31.96 -0.67
N LYS A 39 8.75 31.81 -1.47
CA LYS A 39 9.26 30.49 -1.89
C LYS A 39 9.63 29.59 -0.71
N ASP A 40 10.32 30.13 0.29
CA ASP A 40 10.70 29.38 1.49
C ASP A 40 9.46 28.95 2.29
N THR A 41 8.41 29.77 2.32
CA THR A 41 7.13 29.47 2.99
C THR A 41 6.36 28.39 2.24
N GLU A 42 6.20 28.54 0.91
CA GLU A 42 5.55 27.54 0.05
C GLU A 42 6.27 26.18 0.12
N ALA A 43 7.61 26.18 0.15
CA ALA A 43 8.39 24.96 0.30
C ALA A 43 8.16 24.28 1.66
N ASN A 44 8.08 25.07 2.74
CA ASN A 44 7.77 24.54 4.08
C ASN A 44 6.35 23.97 4.16
N GLU A 45 5.34 24.67 3.62
CA GLU A 45 3.96 24.18 3.58
C GLU A 45 3.83 22.89 2.76
N ALA A 46 4.48 22.83 1.58
CA ALA A 46 4.53 21.64 0.76
C ALA A 46 5.19 20.46 1.50
N ARG A 47 6.25 20.74 2.26
CA ARG A 47 6.93 19.74 3.09
C ARG A 47 6.03 19.21 4.20
N GLU A 48 5.35 20.09 4.94
CA GLU A 48 4.41 19.68 6.00
C GLU A 48 3.26 18.83 5.44
N ALA A 49 2.72 19.20 4.28
CA ALA A 49 1.69 18.44 3.60
C ALA A 49 2.19 17.04 3.20
N ALA A 50 3.40 16.94 2.64
CA ALA A 50 4.03 15.66 2.29
C ALA A 50 4.27 14.78 3.52
N LEU A 51 4.79 15.34 4.62
CA LEU A 51 4.97 14.62 5.88
C LEU A 51 3.65 14.10 6.44
N SER A 52 2.59 14.92 6.39
CA SER A 52 1.27 14.51 6.82
C SER A 52 0.71 13.37 5.96
N ALA A 53 0.94 13.40 4.64
CA ALA A 53 0.54 12.33 3.73
C ALA A 53 1.31 11.03 4.01
N LEU A 54 2.62 11.10 4.25
CA LEU A 54 3.45 9.93 4.58
C LEU A 54 3.05 9.29 5.91
N ASN A 55 2.70 10.10 6.91
CA ASN A 55 2.19 9.59 8.18
C ASN A 55 0.87 8.80 7.97
N ARG A 56 -0.05 9.31 7.14
CA ARG A 56 -1.29 8.60 6.81
C ARG A 56 -1.03 7.31 6.04
N VAL A 57 -0.16 7.35 5.03
CA VAL A 57 0.29 6.15 4.28
C VAL A 57 0.83 5.10 5.24
N THR A 58 1.70 5.50 6.18
CA THR A 58 2.34 4.61 7.15
C THR A 58 1.31 3.96 8.08
N GLN A 59 0.34 4.73 8.58
CA GLN A 59 -0.74 4.21 9.41
C GLN A 59 -1.65 3.24 8.64
N THR A 60 -2.09 3.61 7.43
CA THR A 60 -2.92 2.75 6.58
C THR A 60 -2.22 1.45 6.23
N ALA A 61 -0.94 1.52 5.81
CA ALA A 61 -0.15 0.33 5.50
C ALA A 61 0.02 -0.57 6.73
N GLY A 62 0.32 0.02 7.89
CA GLY A 62 0.44 -0.71 9.15
C GLY A 62 -0.85 -1.45 9.54
N LEU A 63 -2.00 -0.77 9.50
CA LEU A 63 -3.30 -1.37 9.79
C LEU A 63 -3.65 -2.50 8.82
N ASN A 64 -3.34 -2.35 7.53
CA ASN A 64 -3.56 -3.40 6.54
C ASN A 64 -2.65 -4.61 6.77
N ILE A 65 -1.39 -4.42 7.19
CA ILE A 65 -0.51 -5.54 7.58
C ILE A 65 -1.11 -6.30 8.75
N GLU A 66 -1.62 -5.61 9.77
CA GLU A 66 -2.24 -6.29 10.92
C GLU A 66 -3.50 -7.06 10.53
N ALA A 67 -4.33 -6.49 9.66
CA ALA A 67 -5.50 -7.17 9.13
C ALA A 67 -5.13 -8.45 8.35
N LEU A 68 -4.15 -8.34 7.44
CA LEU A 68 -3.64 -9.47 6.66
C LEU A 68 -2.96 -10.52 7.53
N ALA A 69 -2.20 -10.10 8.54
CA ALA A 69 -1.54 -11.01 9.46
C ALA A 69 -2.55 -11.82 10.28
N ASN A 70 -3.62 -11.19 10.76
CA ASN A 70 -4.70 -11.88 11.46
C ASN A 70 -5.40 -12.88 10.53
N LEU A 71 -5.67 -12.50 9.29
CA LEU A 71 -6.22 -13.42 8.29
C LEU A 71 -5.26 -14.59 8.01
N LYS A 72 -3.97 -14.32 7.85
CA LYS A 72 -2.95 -15.36 7.64
C LYS A 72 -2.92 -16.35 8.81
N LEU A 73 -2.96 -15.87 10.04
CA LEU A 73 -2.99 -16.75 11.22
C LEU A 73 -4.24 -17.64 11.21
N GLN A 74 -5.41 -17.06 10.89
CA GLN A 74 -6.64 -17.83 10.72
C GLN A 74 -6.52 -18.86 9.57
N ILE A 75 -5.87 -18.50 8.47
CA ILE A 75 -5.64 -19.41 7.33
C ILE A 75 -4.72 -20.57 7.73
N ILE A 76 -3.61 -20.29 8.42
CA ILE A 76 -2.59 -21.29 8.78
C ILE A 76 -3.12 -22.28 9.80
N GLU A 77 -3.81 -21.79 10.83
CA GLU A 77 -4.26 -22.62 11.95
C GLU A 77 -5.44 -23.52 11.55
N ASP A 78 -6.38 -23.00 10.74
CA ASP A 78 -7.64 -23.70 10.47
C ASP A 78 -7.72 -24.28 9.04
N ILE A 79 -7.36 -23.50 8.01
CA ILE A 79 -7.77 -23.80 6.62
C ILE A 79 -6.73 -24.62 5.89
N LYS A 80 -5.46 -24.22 6.00
CA LYS A 80 -4.37 -24.80 5.23
C LYS A 80 -4.29 -26.32 5.35
N PRO A 81 -4.39 -26.94 6.55
CA PRO A 81 -4.39 -28.41 6.65
C PRO A 81 -5.62 -29.02 5.97
N GLU A 82 -6.80 -28.44 6.16
CA GLU A 82 -8.04 -28.98 5.61
C GLU A 82 -8.11 -28.87 4.07
N VAL A 83 -7.61 -27.77 3.51
CA VAL A 83 -7.47 -27.58 2.06
C VAL A 83 -6.51 -28.61 1.47
N ALA A 84 -5.39 -28.88 2.13
CA ALA A 84 -4.44 -29.89 1.68
C ALA A 84 -5.09 -31.29 1.66
N THR A 85 -5.78 -31.68 2.73
CA THR A 85 -6.49 -32.96 2.81
C THR A 85 -7.56 -33.10 1.73
N MET A 86 -8.38 -32.07 1.52
CA MET A 86 -9.42 -32.12 0.48
C MET A 86 -8.83 -32.15 -0.92
N LYS A 87 -7.76 -31.38 -1.17
CA LYS A 87 -7.09 -31.35 -2.47
C LYS A 87 -6.56 -32.74 -2.84
N GLU A 88 -5.90 -33.41 -1.91
CA GLU A 88 -5.41 -34.78 -2.11
C GLU A 88 -6.56 -35.76 -2.43
N ALA A 89 -7.68 -35.66 -1.70
CA ALA A 89 -8.85 -36.50 -1.96
C ALA A 89 -9.50 -36.23 -3.34
N VAL A 90 -9.55 -34.95 -3.76
CA VAL A 90 -10.05 -34.55 -5.08
C VAL A 90 -9.13 -35.05 -6.19
N GLU A 91 -7.82 -34.89 -6.03
CA GLU A 91 -6.82 -35.36 -7.00
C GLU A 91 -6.86 -36.90 -7.15
N ALA A 92 -6.90 -37.63 -6.03
CA ALA A 92 -7.03 -39.09 -6.05
C ALA A 92 -8.30 -39.54 -6.78
N TRP A 93 -9.42 -38.83 -6.62
CA TRP A 93 -10.66 -39.14 -7.33
C TRP A 93 -10.56 -38.89 -8.85
N TYR A 94 -9.85 -37.84 -9.27
CA TYR A 94 -9.64 -37.54 -10.70
C TYR A 94 -8.73 -38.57 -11.38
N ASP A 95 -7.75 -39.12 -10.65
CA ASP A 95 -6.80 -40.11 -11.15
C ASP A 95 -7.35 -41.54 -11.20
N ALA A 96 -8.45 -41.81 -10.50
CA ALA A 96 -9.05 -43.14 -10.40
C ALA A 96 -10.10 -43.41 -11.48
N ASP A 97 -10.30 -44.70 -11.76
CA ASP A 97 -11.26 -45.19 -12.75
C ASP A 97 -12.23 -46.25 -12.20
N GLY A 98 -13.39 -46.37 -12.82
CA GLY A 98 -14.36 -47.43 -12.55
C GLY A 98 -14.81 -47.51 -11.10
N ALA A 99 -14.67 -48.69 -10.48
CA ALA A 99 -15.14 -48.96 -9.11
C ALA A 99 -14.30 -48.26 -8.03
N GLU A 100 -13.02 -47.99 -8.30
CA GLU A 100 -12.14 -47.28 -7.38
C GLU A 100 -12.58 -45.82 -7.22
N ARG A 101 -12.97 -45.18 -8.32
CA ARG A 101 -13.47 -43.81 -8.35
C ARG A 101 -14.72 -43.61 -7.49
N GLU A 102 -15.64 -44.57 -7.50
CA GLU A 102 -16.85 -44.52 -6.65
C GLU A 102 -16.52 -44.66 -5.17
N ALA A 103 -15.56 -45.55 -4.82
CA ALA A 103 -15.10 -45.71 -3.45
C ALA A 103 -14.44 -44.42 -2.92
N LEU A 104 -13.56 -43.80 -3.73
CA LEU A 104 -12.90 -42.55 -3.39
C LEU A 104 -13.88 -41.37 -3.28
N PHE A 105 -14.98 -41.37 -4.06
CA PHE A 105 -16.04 -40.37 -3.90
C PHE A 105 -16.67 -40.44 -2.50
N HIS A 106 -17.01 -41.66 -2.04
CA HIS A 106 -17.58 -41.85 -0.71
C HIS A 106 -16.59 -41.49 0.40
N GLU A 107 -15.31 -41.81 0.22
CA GLU A 107 -14.25 -41.43 1.15
C GLU A 107 -14.10 -39.90 1.24
N MET A 108 -13.99 -39.22 0.10
CA MET A 108 -13.91 -37.75 0.04
C MET A 108 -15.15 -37.10 0.69
N ARG A 109 -16.35 -37.67 0.52
CA ARG A 109 -17.56 -37.19 1.19
C ARG A 109 -17.51 -37.38 2.71
N ALA A 110 -16.90 -38.46 3.19
CA ALA A 110 -16.68 -38.67 4.61
C ALA A 110 -15.64 -37.68 5.16
N ILE A 111 -14.56 -37.43 4.42
CA ILE A 111 -13.53 -36.44 4.75
C ILE A 111 -14.18 -35.06 4.90
N SER A 112 -14.96 -34.60 3.92
CA SER A 112 -15.54 -33.24 3.95
C SER A 112 -16.43 -32.99 5.16
N ALA A 113 -17.13 -34.01 5.65
CA ALA A 113 -17.95 -33.90 6.87
C ALA A 113 -17.12 -33.62 8.13
N THR A 114 -15.82 -33.90 8.09
CA THR A 114 -14.88 -33.64 9.19
C THR A 114 -14.15 -32.30 9.05
N LEU A 115 -14.18 -31.68 7.88
CA LEU A 115 -13.47 -30.42 7.59
C LEU A 115 -14.35 -29.21 7.93
N ARG A 116 -13.95 -28.43 8.93
CA ARG A 116 -14.72 -27.27 9.40
C ARG A 116 -14.77 -26.15 8.37
N SER A 117 -13.69 -25.96 7.63
CA SER A 117 -13.52 -24.91 6.64
C SER A 117 -14.51 -25.04 5.47
N PHE A 118 -15.12 -26.20 5.23
CA PHE A 118 -16.24 -26.34 4.28
C PHE A 118 -17.50 -25.59 4.68
N TYR A 119 -17.63 -25.22 5.96
CA TYR A 119 -18.82 -24.58 6.52
C TYR A 119 -18.52 -23.22 7.18
N GLN A 120 -17.23 -22.91 7.38
CA GLN A 120 -16.82 -21.66 8.01
C GLN A 120 -16.61 -20.56 6.97
N THR A 121 -17.32 -19.44 7.14
CA THR A 121 -17.12 -18.22 6.35
C THR A 121 -15.98 -17.37 6.92
N PHE A 122 -15.33 -16.59 6.05
CA PHE A 122 -14.41 -15.54 6.50
C PHE A 122 -15.09 -14.18 6.53
N THR A 123 -14.73 -13.40 7.53
CA THR A 123 -15.06 -11.98 7.56
C THR A 123 -14.17 -11.27 6.54
N PRO A 124 -14.74 -10.51 5.58
CA PRO A 124 -13.95 -9.65 4.73
C PRO A 124 -13.07 -8.70 5.56
N LEU A 125 -11.86 -8.46 5.09
CA LEU A 125 -10.93 -7.54 5.71
C LEU A 125 -11.47 -6.10 5.68
N PRO A 126 -11.36 -5.34 6.77
CA PRO A 126 -11.57 -3.91 6.72
C PRO A 126 -10.47 -3.28 5.85
N ILE A 127 -10.83 -2.76 4.68
CA ILE A 127 -9.90 -2.02 3.83
C ILE A 127 -9.87 -0.59 4.35
N MET A 128 -8.75 -0.19 4.94
CA MET A 128 -8.54 1.22 5.27
C MET A 128 -8.43 2.03 3.97
N PRO A 129 -9.09 3.20 3.88
CA PRO A 129 -9.14 3.97 2.65
C PRO A 129 -7.73 4.38 2.23
N ALA A 130 -7.50 4.38 0.91
CA ALA A 130 -6.30 4.98 0.36
C ALA A 130 -6.25 6.49 0.74
N PRO A 131 -5.06 7.05 0.97
CA PRO A 131 -4.88 8.50 1.06
C PRO A 131 -5.54 9.25 -0.13
N ASP A 132 -5.93 10.51 0.06
CA ASP A 132 -6.52 11.33 -1.01
C ASP A 132 -5.54 11.44 -2.19
N PHE A 133 -6.05 11.41 -3.42
CA PHE A 133 -5.26 11.53 -4.65
C PHE A 133 -4.34 12.76 -4.66
N ARG A 134 -4.75 13.87 -4.05
CA ARG A 134 -3.95 15.09 -3.91
C ARG A 134 -2.72 14.87 -3.04
N GLU A 135 -2.87 14.08 -1.97
CA GLU A 135 -1.79 13.70 -1.07
C GLU A 135 -0.81 12.76 -1.78
N PHE A 136 -1.33 11.78 -2.50
CA PHE A 136 -0.53 10.92 -3.36
C PHE A 136 0.23 11.68 -4.43
N SER A 137 -0.41 12.67 -5.08
CA SER A 137 0.21 13.44 -6.14
C SER A 137 1.43 14.24 -5.65
N LEU A 138 1.39 14.73 -4.41
CA LEU A 138 2.54 15.37 -3.76
C LEU A 138 3.67 14.35 -3.53
N LEU A 139 3.33 13.17 -3.02
CA LEU A 139 4.32 12.10 -2.77
C LEU A 139 4.89 11.49 -4.04
N THR A 140 4.12 11.44 -5.13
CA THR A 140 4.56 10.81 -6.38
C THR A 140 5.64 11.63 -7.07
N ARG A 141 5.70 12.95 -6.81
CA ARG A 141 6.78 13.83 -7.30
C ARG A 141 8.12 13.49 -6.64
N GLU A 142 8.10 13.18 -5.34
CA GLU A 142 9.29 12.89 -4.53
C GLU A 142 9.65 11.40 -4.52
N MET A 143 8.64 10.53 -4.65
CA MET A 143 8.72 9.08 -4.47
C MET A 143 7.84 8.33 -5.49
N PRO A 144 8.10 8.44 -6.80
CA PRO A 144 7.23 7.85 -7.83
C PRO A 144 7.06 6.32 -7.68
N VAL A 145 8.09 5.63 -7.18
CA VAL A 145 8.04 4.17 -6.95
C VAL A 145 7.08 3.79 -5.82
N LEU A 146 6.89 4.66 -4.81
CA LEU A 146 5.96 4.43 -3.70
C LEU A 146 4.52 4.28 -4.20
N THR A 147 4.14 5.04 -5.22
CA THR A 147 2.80 5.00 -5.82
C THR A 147 2.51 3.64 -6.46
N ASN A 148 3.51 3.00 -7.07
CA ASN A 148 3.36 1.66 -7.64
C ASN A 148 3.10 0.61 -6.54
N TYR A 149 3.85 0.65 -5.45
CA TYR A 149 3.66 -0.27 -4.33
C TYR A 149 2.31 -0.07 -3.65
N LEU A 150 1.91 1.18 -3.41
CA LEU A 150 0.63 1.49 -2.79
C LEU A 150 -0.55 1.11 -3.66
N HIS A 151 -0.50 1.40 -4.97
CA HIS A 151 -1.53 0.95 -5.89
C HIS A 151 -1.65 -0.58 -5.86
N ARG A 152 -0.52 -1.30 -5.96
CA ARG A 152 -0.53 -2.76 -5.95
C ARG A 152 -1.07 -3.31 -4.63
N ALA A 153 -0.61 -2.80 -3.50
CA ALA A 153 -1.05 -3.25 -2.17
C ALA A 153 -2.56 -2.98 -1.93
N MET A 154 -3.09 -1.87 -2.44
CA MET A 154 -4.52 -1.57 -2.35
C MET A 154 -5.35 -2.49 -3.26
N SER A 155 -4.88 -2.77 -4.48
CA SER A 155 -5.55 -3.72 -5.37
C SER A 155 -5.63 -5.10 -4.74
N THR A 156 -4.56 -5.57 -4.09
CA THR A 156 -4.55 -6.93 -3.53
C THR A 156 -5.46 -7.09 -2.32
N MET A 157 -5.62 -6.06 -1.48
CA MET A 157 -6.64 -6.05 -0.42
C MET A 157 -8.06 -6.21 -0.98
N HIS A 158 -8.34 -5.60 -2.13
CA HIS A 158 -9.62 -5.75 -2.81
C HIS A 158 -9.78 -7.16 -3.39
N GLU A 159 -8.76 -7.66 -4.08
CA GLU A 159 -8.72 -9.02 -4.65
C GLU A 159 -8.96 -10.09 -3.56
N ILE A 160 -8.26 -10.02 -2.41
CA ILE A 160 -8.49 -10.92 -1.27
C ILE A 160 -9.95 -10.90 -0.82
N ASN A 161 -10.54 -9.70 -0.72
CA ASN A 161 -11.92 -9.57 -0.27
C ASN A 161 -12.93 -10.14 -1.27
N GLU A 162 -12.68 -10.02 -2.57
CA GLU A 162 -13.50 -10.69 -3.58
C GLU A 162 -13.39 -12.21 -3.46
N HIS A 163 -12.18 -12.75 -3.30
CA HIS A 163 -12.00 -14.20 -3.12
C HIS A 163 -12.62 -14.72 -1.82
N ILE A 164 -12.58 -13.95 -0.73
CA ILE A 164 -13.31 -14.27 0.51
C ILE A 164 -14.82 -14.34 0.24
N ARG A 165 -15.39 -13.39 -0.50
CA ARG A 165 -16.83 -13.37 -0.81
C ARG A 165 -17.23 -14.52 -1.73
N GLU A 166 -16.43 -14.80 -2.75
CA GLU A 166 -16.65 -15.92 -3.66
C GLU A 166 -16.65 -17.25 -2.89
N ARG A 167 -15.64 -17.45 -2.05
CA ARG A 167 -15.55 -18.62 -1.18
C ARG A 167 -16.76 -18.74 -0.26
N ASN A 168 -17.16 -17.67 0.42
CA ASN A 168 -18.32 -17.68 1.31
C ASN A 168 -19.62 -18.02 0.56
N SER A 169 -19.75 -17.54 -0.68
CA SER A 169 -20.88 -17.85 -1.55
C SER A 169 -20.89 -19.34 -1.95
N LEU A 170 -19.72 -19.91 -2.23
CA LEU A 170 -19.58 -21.35 -2.51
C LEU A 170 -19.91 -22.21 -1.29
N VAL A 171 -19.45 -21.83 -0.10
CA VAL A 171 -19.81 -22.50 1.17
C VAL A 171 -21.33 -22.50 1.36
N ALA A 172 -21.98 -21.35 1.17
CA ALA A 172 -23.43 -21.24 1.29
C ALA A 172 -24.17 -22.08 0.25
N GLY A 173 -23.71 -22.06 -1.02
CA GLY A 173 -24.28 -22.88 -2.10
C GLY A 173 -24.12 -24.38 -1.84
N HIS A 174 -22.94 -24.81 -1.41
CA HIS A 174 -22.67 -26.21 -1.05
C HIS A 174 -23.59 -26.67 0.08
N ALA A 175 -23.73 -25.88 1.15
CA ALA A 175 -24.62 -26.20 2.27
C ALA A 175 -26.10 -26.29 1.82
N PHE A 176 -26.54 -25.35 0.99
CA PHE A 176 -27.91 -25.34 0.45
C PHE A 176 -28.18 -26.57 -0.42
N GLU A 177 -27.30 -26.91 -1.35
CA GLU A 177 -27.49 -28.08 -2.21
C GLU A 177 -27.38 -29.39 -1.45
N ASN A 178 -26.45 -29.48 -0.48
CA ASN A 178 -26.32 -30.68 0.35
C ASN A 178 -27.60 -30.95 1.15
N ALA A 179 -28.29 -29.91 1.63
CA ALA A 179 -29.59 -30.06 2.29
C ALA A 179 -30.71 -30.55 1.36
N ASN A 180 -30.56 -30.40 0.04
CA ASN A 180 -31.56 -30.77 -0.98
C ASN A 180 -31.17 -32.03 -1.78
N GLY A 181 -30.07 -32.71 -1.43
CA GLY A 181 -29.58 -33.88 -2.15
C GLY A 181 -28.60 -33.53 -3.26
N ILE A 182 -27.42 -33.04 -2.88
CA ILE A 182 -26.33 -32.71 -3.80
C ILE A 182 -25.89 -33.93 -4.61
N THR A 183 -25.67 -33.74 -5.91
CA THR A 183 -25.12 -34.80 -6.79
C THR A 183 -23.62 -34.96 -6.57
N ALA A 184 -23.07 -36.08 -7.03
CA ALA A 184 -21.63 -36.34 -6.93
C ALA A 184 -20.80 -35.28 -7.68
N GLU A 185 -21.23 -34.89 -8.87
CA GLU A 185 -20.56 -33.89 -9.71
C GLU A 185 -20.57 -32.51 -9.05
N ARG A 186 -21.70 -32.13 -8.44
CA ARG A 186 -21.81 -30.85 -7.72
C ARG A 186 -20.93 -30.85 -6.48
N PHE A 187 -20.88 -31.95 -5.74
CA PHE A 187 -20.02 -32.09 -4.57
C PHE A 187 -18.53 -31.97 -4.95
N ILE A 188 -18.11 -32.64 -6.02
CA ILE A 188 -16.75 -32.54 -6.58
C ILE A 188 -16.45 -31.08 -6.97
N TYR A 189 -17.37 -30.43 -7.68
CA TYR A 189 -17.22 -29.03 -8.08
C TYR A 189 -16.96 -28.11 -6.88
N TYR A 190 -17.77 -28.20 -5.82
CA TYR A 190 -17.56 -27.39 -4.61
C TYR A 190 -16.25 -27.71 -3.92
N SER A 191 -15.90 -28.99 -3.83
CA SER A 191 -14.66 -29.43 -3.17
C SER A 191 -13.42 -28.90 -3.90
N SER A 192 -13.38 -28.98 -5.23
CA SER A 192 -12.31 -28.44 -6.07
C SER A 192 -12.22 -26.91 -6.02
N MET A 193 -13.37 -26.21 -6.05
CA MET A 193 -13.38 -24.74 -6.02
C MET A 193 -12.96 -24.20 -4.65
N LEU A 194 -13.44 -24.81 -3.56
CA LEU A 194 -13.08 -24.40 -2.20
C LEU A 194 -11.62 -24.67 -1.88
N SER A 195 -11.06 -25.79 -2.34
CA SER A 195 -9.64 -26.08 -2.17
C SER A 195 -8.77 -25.11 -2.98
N GLY A 196 -9.13 -24.83 -4.24
CA GLY A 196 -8.41 -23.88 -5.09
C GLY A 196 -8.40 -22.45 -4.53
N LEU A 197 -9.56 -21.95 -4.08
CA LEU A 197 -9.64 -20.62 -3.43
C LEU A 197 -8.87 -20.58 -2.11
N GLY A 198 -8.93 -21.65 -1.32
CA GLY A 198 -8.16 -21.77 -0.09
C GLY A 198 -6.65 -21.72 -0.32
N GLU A 199 -6.17 -22.40 -1.36
CA GLU A 199 -4.76 -22.37 -1.78
C GLU A 199 -4.34 -20.98 -2.25
N TYR A 200 -5.16 -20.31 -3.07
CA TYR A 200 -4.91 -18.94 -3.48
C TYR A 200 -4.79 -18.00 -2.28
N LEU A 201 -5.72 -18.07 -1.31
CA LEU A 201 -5.66 -17.24 -0.10
C LEU A 201 -4.38 -17.51 0.72
N CYS A 202 -3.95 -18.77 0.82
CA CYS A 202 -2.70 -19.13 1.48
C CYS A 202 -1.46 -18.50 0.80
N GLN A 203 -1.45 -18.42 -0.53
CA GLN A 203 -0.32 -17.91 -1.30
C GLN A 203 -0.32 -16.38 -1.42
N SER A 204 -1.50 -15.78 -1.61
CA SER A 204 -1.63 -14.34 -1.83
C SER A 204 -1.30 -13.53 -0.59
N VAL A 205 -1.74 -13.98 0.59
CA VAL A 205 -1.60 -13.19 1.82
C VAL A 205 -0.14 -12.87 2.15
N ASP A 206 0.80 -13.75 1.79
CA ASP A 206 2.23 -13.56 2.00
C ASP A 206 2.82 -12.50 1.06
N ASN A 207 2.41 -12.54 -0.20
CA ASN A 207 2.77 -11.51 -1.18
C ASN A 207 2.26 -10.13 -0.73
N ASP A 208 1.03 -10.08 -0.21
CA ASP A 208 0.38 -8.83 0.19
C ASP A 208 1.01 -8.23 1.44
N LEU A 209 1.33 -9.06 2.43
CA LEU A 209 2.13 -8.67 3.59
C LEU A 209 3.49 -8.10 3.18
N GLU A 210 4.14 -8.71 2.19
CA GLU A 210 5.44 -8.24 1.70
C GLU A 210 5.33 -6.88 0.98
N PHE A 211 4.28 -6.66 0.17
CA PHE A 211 4.07 -5.37 -0.49
C PHE A 211 3.86 -4.22 0.50
N PHE A 212 3.08 -4.43 1.55
CA PHE A 212 2.91 -3.42 2.60
C PHE A 212 4.19 -3.24 3.42
N ARG A 213 4.98 -4.30 3.65
CA ARG A 213 6.30 -4.20 4.29
C ARG A 213 7.24 -3.32 3.46
N LEU A 214 7.34 -3.54 2.15
CA LEU A 214 8.15 -2.71 1.24
C LEU A 214 7.68 -1.26 1.23
N THR A 215 6.37 -1.04 1.26
CA THR A 215 5.78 0.31 1.35
C THR A 215 6.26 1.03 2.62
N MET A 216 6.17 0.37 3.78
CA MET A 216 6.65 0.94 5.05
C MET A 216 8.16 1.17 5.06
N GLU A 217 8.95 0.24 4.53
CA GLU A 217 10.40 0.41 4.39
C GLU A 217 10.74 1.63 3.52
N GLN A 218 10.00 1.87 2.43
CA GLN A 218 10.25 3.01 1.54
C GLN A 218 9.94 4.34 2.21
N VAL A 219 8.83 4.39 2.96
CA VAL A 219 8.49 5.58 3.74
C VAL A 219 9.54 5.83 4.83
N ASP A 220 9.93 4.80 5.58
CA ASP A 220 10.94 4.93 6.64
C ASP A 220 12.31 5.39 6.10
N ARG A 221 12.76 4.85 4.97
CA ARG A 221 13.99 5.30 4.29
C ARG A 221 13.90 6.77 3.86
N TYR A 222 12.76 7.19 3.29
CA TYR A 222 12.54 8.58 2.89
C TYR A 222 12.59 9.51 4.08
N MET A 223 11.86 9.15 5.15
CA MET A 223 11.86 9.90 6.38
C MET A 223 13.29 10.02 6.91
N LYS A 224 14.05 8.94 7.05
CA LYS A 224 15.45 9.01 7.54
C LYS A 224 16.36 9.91 6.70
N ALA A 225 16.21 9.93 5.36
CA ALA A 225 17.04 10.73 4.48
C ALA A 225 16.68 12.23 4.51
N ASN A 226 15.39 12.55 4.63
CA ASN A 226 14.86 13.91 4.51
C ASN A 226 14.42 14.52 5.85
N ASN A 227 14.61 13.81 6.96
CA ASN A 227 14.22 14.28 8.28
C ASN A 227 15.24 15.31 8.83
N GLU A 228 15.00 16.58 8.53
CA GLU A 228 15.69 17.73 9.13
C GLU A 228 15.13 18.06 10.54
N GLY A 229 14.97 17.05 11.40
CA GLY A 229 14.48 17.22 12.78
C GLY A 229 12.95 17.25 12.95
N ALA A 230 12.17 16.89 11.93
CA ALA A 230 10.74 16.64 12.03
C ALA A 230 10.44 15.29 12.73
N ASN A 231 9.58 15.31 13.75
CA ASN A 231 9.11 14.07 14.37
C ASN A 231 8.18 13.34 13.39
N TYR A 232 8.49 12.09 13.05
CA TYR A 232 7.60 11.23 12.29
C TYR A 232 7.14 10.06 13.15
N LEU A 233 5.89 9.64 12.95
CA LEU A 233 5.32 8.52 13.69
C LEU A 233 5.71 7.23 12.97
N GLY A 234 6.69 6.52 13.52
CA GLY A 234 6.97 5.15 13.12
C GLY A 234 5.78 4.25 13.49
N PHE A 235 5.34 3.40 12.56
CA PHE A 235 4.34 2.39 12.87
C PHE A 235 5.03 1.14 13.41
N VAL A 236 4.62 0.69 14.60
CA VAL A 236 5.15 -0.51 15.24
C VAL A 236 4.11 -1.61 15.13
N LEU A 237 4.45 -2.66 14.39
CA LEU A 237 3.61 -3.85 14.30
C LEU A 237 3.48 -4.53 15.65
N VAL A 238 2.28 -5.02 15.96
CA VAL A 238 2.06 -5.95 17.09
C VAL A 238 2.85 -7.24 16.89
N ASP A 239 3.27 -7.89 17.98
CA ASP A 239 4.18 -9.05 17.89
C ASP A 239 3.59 -10.24 17.13
N LYS A 240 2.27 -10.46 17.23
CA LYS A 240 1.57 -11.47 16.43
C LYS A 240 1.70 -11.21 14.93
N ALA A 241 1.58 -9.94 14.51
CA ALA A 241 1.72 -9.58 13.11
C ALA A 241 3.15 -9.82 12.62
N LYS A 242 4.16 -9.53 13.45
CA LYS A 242 5.57 -9.83 13.13
C LYS A 242 5.82 -11.32 12.91
N GLN A 243 5.20 -12.18 13.72
CA GLN A 243 5.32 -13.64 13.59
C GLN A 243 4.68 -14.16 12.30
N ALA A 244 3.62 -13.50 11.83
CA ALA A 244 2.93 -13.84 10.60
C ALA A 244 3.64 -13.32 9.34
N LEU A 245 4.58 -12.36 9.44
CA LEU A 245 5.30 -11.87 8.27
C LEU A 245 6.06 -13.00 7.54
N PRO A 246 6.18 -12.93 6.21
CA PRO A 246 7.08 -13.80 5.46
C PRO A 246 8.51 -13.72 6.02
N LYS A 247 9.09 -14.88 6.33
CA LYS A 247 10.47 -15.00 6.83
C LYS A 247 11.50 -14.70 5.74
N GLU A 248 11.14 -15.04 4.50
CA GLU A 248 11.97 -14.81 3.33
C GLU A 248 11.56 -13.51 2.63
N ASN A 249 12.49 -12.92 1.88
CA ASN A 249 12.19 -11.80 1.00
C ASN A 249 11.56 -12.34 -0.29
N LEU A 250 10.26 -12.16 -0.46
CA LEU A 250 9.55 -12.64 -1.65
C LEU A 250 9.83 -11.78 -2.89
N PHE A 251 10.29 -10.53 -2.71
CA PHE A 251 10.52 -9.60 -3.80
C PHE A 251 11.91 -8.92 -3.75
N PRO A 252 13.02 -9.69 -3.87
CA PRO A 252 14.36 -9.15 -3.81
C PRO A 252 14.62 -8.07 -4.87
N ALA A 253 14.23 -8.31 -6.12
CA ALA A 253 14.40 -7.34 -7.20
C ALA A 253 13.58 -6.05 -6.98
N LEU A 254 12.36 -6.15 -6.43
CA LEU A 254 11.58 -4.95 -6.10
C LEU A 254 12.20 -4.18 -4.94
N ARG A 255 12.77 -4.86 -3.95
CA ARG A 255 13.48 -4.22 -2.83
C ARG A 255 14.76 -3.52 -3.29
N GLU A 256 15.42 -3.99 -4.34
CA GLU A 256 16.57 -3.31 -4.97
C GLU A 256 16.16 -2.06 -5.76
N GLN A 257 14.96 -2.05 -6.33
CA GLN A 257 14.40 -0.87 -7.02
C GLN A 257 13.94 0.24 -6.06
N MET A 258 13.99 0.00 -4.75
CA MET A 258 13.75 1.00 -3.73
C MET A 258 14.87 2.04 -3.76
N VAL A 259 14.54 3.23 -4.24
CA VAL A 259 15.48 4.36 -4.36
C VAL A 259 16.04 4.73 -2.99
N THR A 260 17.36 4.82 -2.88
CA THR A 260 18.04 5.60 -1.83
C THR A 260 17.96 7.07 -2.19
N PHE A 261 17.38 7.87 -1.30
CA PHE A 261 17.21 9.30 -1.47
C PHE A 261 18.55 10.00 -1.20
N ASP A 262 19.48 9.87 -2.14
CA ASP A 262 20.70 10.66 -2.11
C ASP A 262 20.30 12.13 -2.25
N LYS A 263 20.65 12.95 -1.25
CA LYS A 263 20.46 14.40 -1.31
C LYS A 263 21.03 14.90 -2.64
N PRO A 264 20.33 15.77 -3.37
CA PRO A 264 20.92 16.40 -4.55
C PRO A 264 22.25 17.01 -4.10
N THR A 265 23.33 16.53 -4.70
CA THR A 265 24.66 17.10 -4.54
C THR A 265 24.48 18.60 -4.73
N GLN A 266 24.68 19.38 -3.67
CA GLN A 266 24.80 20.82 -3.81
C GLN A 266 25.99 21.00 -4.75
N THR A 267 25.71 21.19 -6.03
CA THR A 267 26.65 21.81 -6.95
C THR A 267 26.86 23.19 -6.39
N SER A 268 27.90 23.31 -5.57
CA SER A 268 28.52 24.57 -5.23
C SER A 268 28.88 25.23 -6.56
N SER A 269 28.00 26.10 -7.04
CA SER A 269 28.33 27.05 -8.09
C SER A 269 29.29 28.06 -7.49
N SER A 270 30.58 27.73 -7.58
CA SER A 270 31.68 28.68 -7.58
C SER A 270 31.62 29.57 -8.80
#